data_AF-A0A930LIA3-F1
#
_entry.id   AF-A0A930LIA3-F1
#
_cell.length_a   1.000
_cell.length_b   1.000
_cell.length_c   1.000
_cell.angle_alpha   90.00
_cell.angle_beta   90.00
_cell.angle_gamma   90.00
#
_symmetry.space_group_name_H-M   'P 1'
#
loop_
_entity.id
_entity.type
_entity.pdbx_description
1 polymer ?
#
loop_
_entity_poly.entity_id
_entity_poly.type
_entity_poly.pdbx_seq_one_letter_code
_entity_poly.pdbx_strand_id
1 'polypeptide(L)' 'AFGARPLRRLVQREIGDRLARGILSGAIHDGDTVTVDVNPDVASDGLSVTSEREQKAED' A
#
# COMPACT_ATOMS: atom_id res chain seq x y z
N ALA A 1 14.28 -14.22 -22.19
CA ALA A 1 12.96 -14.39 -21.56
C ALA A 1 12.71 -13.25 -20.57
N PHE A 2 11.54 -12.61 -20.62
CA PHE A 2 11.13 -11.65 -19.60
C PHE A 2 10.79 -12.43 -18.32
N GLY A 3 11.79 -12.67 -17.46
CA GLY A 3 11.60 -13.32 -16.14
C GLY A 3 10.75 -12.46 -15.21
N ALA A 4 10.87 -12.58 -13.89
CA ALA A 4 10.04 -11.82 -12.92
C ALA A 4 10.19 -10.28 -12.93
N ARG A 5 10.97 -9.68 -13.86
CA ARG A 5 11.14 -8.23 -14.00
C ARG A 5 9.82 -7.46 -14.16
N PRO A 6 8.83 -7.93 -14.94
CA PRO A 6 7.51 -7.30 -15.02
C PRO A 6 6.79 -7.29 -13.66
N LEU A 7 6.88 -8.37 -12.88
CA LEU A 7 6.25 -8.46 -11.56
C LEU A 7 6.84 -7.44 -10.59
N ARG A 8 8.17 -7.29 -10.55
CA ARG A 8 8.82 -6.29 -9.69
C ARG A 8 8.34 -4.87 -10.00
N ARG A 9 8.21 -4.54 -11.29
CA ARG A 9 7.76 -3.21 -11.71
C ARG A 9 6.27 -2.98 -11.42
N LEU A 10 5.46 -4.03 -11.47
CA LEU A 10 4.05 -3.98 -11.09
C LEU A 10 3.92 -3.69 -9.59
N VAL A 11 4.60 -4.46 -8.73
CA VAL A 11 4.61 -4.26 -7.28
C VAL A 11 5.07 -2.85 -6.91
N GLN A 12 6.14 -2.36 -7.54
CA GLN A 12 6.65 -1.02 -7.25
C GLN A 12 5.64 0.09 -7.57
N ARG A 13 4.95 -0.03 -8.71
CA ARG A 13 3.95 0.95 -9.13
C ARG A 13 2.70 0.91 -8.27
N GLU A 14 2.20 -0.29 -8.01
CA GLU A 14 0.92 -0.44 -7.33
C GLU A 14 1.02 -0.28 -5.81
N ILE A 15 2.13 -0.71 -5.22
CA ILE A 15 2.33 -0.67 -3.76
C ILE A 15 3.25 0.48 -3.40
N GLY A 16 4.46 0.52 -3.97
CA GLY A 16 5.48 1.51 -3.64
C GLY A 16 5.03 2.95 -3.85
N ASP A 17 4.50 3.26 -5.04
CA ASP A 17 4.09 4.64 -5.35
C ASP A 17 2.87 5.09 -4.51
N ARG A 18 1.98 4.17 -4.14
CA ARG A 18 0.82 4.48 -3.28
C ARG A 18 1.23 4.72 -1.82
N LEU A 19 2.12 3.89 -1.29
CA LEU A 19 2.72 4.10 0.03
C LEU A 19 3.45 5.45 0.09
N ALA A 20 4.26 5.76 -0.93
CA ALA A 20 4.96 7.03 -1.01
C ALA A 20 3.99 8.23 -0.97
N ARG A 21 2.89 8.17 -1.74
CA ARG A 21 1.84 9.18 -1.70
C ARG A 21 1.17 9.28 -0.32
N GLY A 22 0.86 8.15 0.30
CA GLY A 22 0.27 8.09 1.64
C GLY A 22 1.16 8.74 2.70
N ILE A 23 2.46 8.47 2.67
CA ILE A 23 3.45 9.08 3.57
C ILE A 23 3.57 10.58 3.31
N LEU A 24 3.73 10.99 2.05
CA LEU A 24 3.85 12.41 1.70
C LEU A 24 2.61 13.23 2.05
N SER A 25 1.43 12.61 2.04
CA SER A 25 0.17 13.24 2.44
C SER A 25 -0.06 13.29 3.96
N GLY A 26 0.76 12.59 4.75
CA GLY A 26 0.53 12.41 6.19
C GLY A 26 -0.62 11.46 6.52
N ALA A 27 -1.07 10.63 5.56
CA ALA A 27 -2.06 9.58 5.82
C ALA A 27 -1.43 8.31 6.40
N ILE A 28 -0.15 8.07 6.09
CA ILE A 28 0.67 6.96 6.59
C ILE A 28 1.85 7.54 7.35
N HIS A 29 2.13 7.01 8.53
CA HIS A 29 3.22 7.44 9.39
C HIS A 29 4.21 6.31 9.67
N ASP A 30 5.38 6.67 10.17
CA ASP A 30 6.34 5.70 10.65
C ASP A 30 5.75 4.88 11.80
N GLY A 31 5.89 3.56 11.72
CA GLY A 31 5.31 2.63 12.70
C GLY A 31 3.90 2.15 12.36
N ASP A 32 3.24 2.71 11.34
CA ASP A 32 1.96 2.21 10.85
C ASP A 32 2.11 0.82 10.22
N THR A 33 1.15 -0.06 10.50
CA THR A 33 1.02 -1.32 9.76
C THR A 33 0.07 -1.08 8.59
N VAL A 34 0.57 -1.28 7.36
CA VAL A 34 -0.22 -1.02 6.15
C VAL A 34 -0.64 -2.34 5.51
N THR A 35 -1.96 -2.54 5.42
CA THR A 35 -2.60 -3.68 4.77
C THR A 35 -2.92 -3.33 3.33
N VAL A 36 -2.49 -4.20 2.41
CA VAL A 36 -2.78 -4.11 0.97
C VAL A 36 -3.65 -5.30 0.59
N ASP A 37 -4.81 -5.04 -0.01
CA ASP A 37 -5.75 -6.07 -0.43
C ASP A 37 -6.23 -5.81 -1.86
N VAL A 38 -6.87 -6.80 -2.47
CA VAL A 38 -7.54 -6.65 -3.76
C VAL A 38 -8.77 -5.79 -3.58
N ASN A 39 -8.89 -4.75 -4.40
CA ASN A 39 -10.11 -3.93 -4.38
C ASN A 39 -11.27 -4.74 -4.99
N PRO A 40 -12.38 -4.96 -4.25
CA PRO A 40 -13.54 -5.66 -4.79
C PRO A 40 -14.22 -4.88 -5.94
N ASP A 41 -13.96 -3.58 -6.06
CA ASP A 41 -14.44 -2.76 -7.16
C ASP A 41 -13.51 -2.84 -8.37
N VAL A 42 -13.92 -3.65 -9.35
CA VAL A 42 -13.25 -3.85 -10.65
C VAL A 42 -13.18 -2.60 -11.53
N ALA A 43 -13.88 -1.50 -11.20
CA ALA A 43 -13.80 -0.24 -11.93
C ALA A 43 -12.60 0.64 -11.51
N SER A 44 -11.94 0.32 -10.39
CA SER A 44 -10.76 1.04 -9.89
C SER A 44 -9.53 0.13 -9.88
N ASP A 45 -8.31 0.68 -10.04
CA ASP A 45 -7.07 -0.11 -10.05
C ASP A 45 -7.07 -1.07 -8.86
N GLY A 46 -7.01 -2.37 -9.15
CA GLY A 46 -7.52 -3.49 -8.34
C GLY A 46 -6.85 -3.79 -7.01
N LEU A 47 -6.22 -2.81 -6.36
CA LEU A 47 -5.65 -2.91 -5.03
C LEU A 47 -6.17 -1.76 -4.13
N SER A 48 -6.46 -2.06 -2.87
CA SER A 48 -6.73 -1.09 -1.80
C SER A 48 -5.55 -1.06 -0.83
N VAL A 49 -5.26 0.11 -0.26
CA VAL A 49 -4.16 0.30 0.70
C VAL A 49 -4.75 1.01 1.92
N THR A 50 -4.64 0.37 3.08
CA THR A 50 -5.22 0.85 4.34
C THR A 50 -4.17 0.83 5.43
N SER A 51 -4.05 1.92 6.18
CA SER A 51 -3.13 2.02 7.32
C SER A 51 -3.89 1.75 8.62
N GLU A 52 -3.41 0.79 9.40
CA GLU A 52 -3.86 0.51 10.74
C GLU A 52 -2.85 1.07 11.74
N ARG A 53 -3.32 1.99 12.59
CA ARG A 53 -2.57 2.43 13.76
C ARG A 53 -2.95 1.53 14.91
N GLU A 54 -1.98 0.76 15.39
CA GLU A 54 -2.09 0.13 16.70
C GLU A 54 -2.05 1.25 17.74
N GLN A 55 -3.24 1.76 18.12
CA GLN A 55 -3.37 2.57 19.31
C GLN A 55 -3.00 1.66 20.48
N LYS A 56 -1.72 1.65 20.87
CA LYS A 56 -1.39 1.27 22.24
C LYS A 56 -2.11 2.27 23.13
N ALA A 57 -3.21 1.82 23.72
CA ALA A 57 -3.75 2.42 24.93
C ALA A 57 -2.60 2.41 25.94
N GLU A 58 -2.06 3.59 26.18
CA GLU A 58 -1.06 3.85 27.19
C GLU A 58 -1.82 3.94 28.51
N ASP A 59 -1.75 2.88 29.32
CA ASP A 59 -2.00 2.90 30.77
C ASP A 59 -0.67 3.20 31.50
#